data_AF-A0A0U1DF03-F1
#
_entry.id   AF-A0A0U1DF03-F1
#
_cell.length_a   1.000
_cell.length_b   1.000
_cell.length_c   1.000
_cell.angle_alpha   90.00
_cell.angle_beta   90.00
_cell.angle_gamma   90.00
#
_symmetry.space_group_name_H-M   'P 1'
#
loop_
_entity.id
_entity.type
_entity.pdbx_description
1 polymer ?
#
loop_
_entity_poly.entity_id
_entity_poly.type
_entity_poly.pdbx_seq_one_letter_code
_entity_poly.pdbx_strand_id
1 'polypeptide(L)'
;MPQTGRWTGDPVWLADVLRAEGIDLVEYPGWRTRGHGDFKDIRGVMVHHTGSDAATAASIANGRPDLSGPLSQLHIARDGTVTVVALGVAWHAGVGMYRGCRRTWATGT
;
A
#
# COMPACT_ATOMS: atom_id res chain seq x y z
N MET A 1 -3.98 25.62 6.23
CA MET A 1 -3.63 25.63 4.80
C MET A 1 -3.32 24.21 4.38
N PRO A 2 -3.93 23.63 3.33
CA PRO A 2 -3.47 22.35 2.81
C PRO A 2 -2.06 22.54 2.29
N GLN A 3 -1.10 21.69 2.70
CA GLN A 3 0.24 21.76 2.14
C GLN A 3 0.20 21.33 0.67
N THR A 4 0.43 22.27 -0.24
CA THR A 4 0.49 22.05 -1.70
C THR A 4 1.91 21.69 -2.18
N GLY A 5 2.73 21.08 -1.32
CA GLY A 5 4.05 20.57 -1.67
C GLY A 5 3.95 19.16 -2.24
N ARG A 6 4.81 18.81 -3.21
CA ARG A 6 4.95 17.42 -3.67
C ARG A 6 5.54 16.61 -2.52
N TRP A 7 4.72 15.76 -1.93
CA TRP A 7 5.10 14.94 -0.79
C TRP A 7 6.01 13.79 -1.24
N THR A 8 7.04 13.49 -0.44
CA THR A 8 8.06 12.46 -0.68
C THR A 8 8.27 11.65 0.60
N GLY A 9 8.58 10.36 0.48
CA GLY A 9 8.75 9.45 1.61
C GLY A 9 7.56 8.51 1.75
N ASP A 10 7.45 7.85 2.90
CA ASP A 10 6.38 6.89 3.23
C ASP A 10 5.23 7.54 4.03
N PRO A 11 3.95 7.22 3.75
CA PRO A 11 2.80 7.99 4.23
C PRO A 11 2.46 7.61 5.66
N VAL A 12 3.34 7.95 6.60
CA VAL A 12 3.22 7.64 8.03
C VAL A 12 1.91 8.13 8.66
N TRP A 13 1.31 9.16 8.07
CA TRP A 13 0.02 9.75 8.46
C TRP A 13 -1.21 8.97 7.96
N LEU A 14 -1.04 7.96 7.11
CA LEU A 14 -2.15 7.26 6.45
C LEU A 14 -3.14 6.64 7.44
N ALA A 15 -2.64 5.98 8.49
CA ALA A 15 -3.50 5.35 9.49
C ALA A 15 -4.35 6.38 10.24
N ASP A 16 -3.80 7.56 10.53
CA ASP A 16 -4.51 8.61 11.26
C ASP A 16 -5.62 9.22 10.41
N VAL A 17 -5.36 9.44 9.12
CA VAL A 17 -6.38 9.90 8.16
C VAL A 17 -7.50 8.88 8.01
N LEU A 18 -7.18 7.59 7.85
CA LEU A 18 -8.21 6.55 7.73
C LEU A 18 -9.09 6.46 8.98
N ARG A 19 -8.49 6.59 10.17
CA ARG A 19 -9.26 6.65 11.44
C ARG A 19 -10.15 7.88 11.52
N ALA A 20 -9.67 9.04 11.08
CA ALA A 20 -10.44 10.28 11.09
C ALA A 20 -11.68 10.19 10.18
N GLU A 21 -11.60 9.41 9.10
CA GLU A 21 -12.72 9.10 8.21
C GLU A 21 -13.68 8.03 8.76
N GLY A 22 -13.47 7.54 9.99
CA GLY A 22 -14.36 6.58 10.66
C GLY A 22 -14.24 5.14 10.15
N ILE A 23 -13.12 4.80 9.50
CA ILE A 23 -12.87 3.44 8.98
C ILE A 23 -12.55 2.49 10.14
N ASP A 24 -13.12 1.27 10.09
CA ASP A 24 -12.70 0.18 10.96
C ASP A 24 -11.30 -0.31 10.55
N LEU A 25 -10.30 0.24 11.24
CA LEU A 25 -8.90 0.15 10.85
C LEU A 25 -8.11 -0.79 11.75
N VAL A 26 -7.48 -1.79 11.13
CA VAL A 26 -6.53 -2.69 11.76
C VAL A 26 -5.11 -2.35 11.29
N GLU A 27 -4.17 -2.27 12.22
CA GLU A 27 -2.74 -2.13 11.89
C GLU A 27 -2.07 -3.51 11.91
N TYR A 28 -1.59 -4.00 10.77
CA TYR A 28 -0.89 -5.27 10.72
C TYR A 28 0.49 -5.16 11.42
N PRO A 29 0.93 -6.11 12.26
CA PRO A 29 2.20 -6.01 12.97
C PRO A 29 3.37 -5.63 12.06
N GLY A 30 4.16 -4.63 12.43
CA GLY A 30 5.31 -4.17 11.65
C GLY A 30 5.00 -3.43 10.33
N TRP A 31 3.76 -3.02 10.08
CA TRP A 31 3.38 -2.34 8.83
C TRP A 31 4.19 -1.07 8.52
N ARG A 32 4.62 -0.35 9.56
CA ARG A 32 5.38 0.92 9.42
C ARG A 32 6.74 0.77 8.75
N THR A 33 7.34 -0.42 8.83
CA THR A 33 8.67 -0.71 8.26
C THR A 33 8.61 -1.77 7.17
N ARG A 34 7.40 -2.17 6.76
CA ARG A 34 7.20 -3.18 5.71
C ARG A 34 7.13 -2.51 4.34
N GLY A 35 7.93 -3.02 3.42
CA GLY A 35 8.00 -2.56 2.03
C GLY A 35 9.29 -3.03 1.38
N HIS A 36 9.41 -2.80 0.08
CA HIS A 36 10.63 -3.03 -0.70
C HIS A 36 11.46 -1.75 -0.91
N GLY A 37 11.34 -0.81 0.04
CA GLY A 37 11.93 0.52 0.01
C GLY A 37 10.88 1.62 0.13
N ASP A 38 11.34 2.84 0.30
CA ASP A 38 10.49 4.00 0.56
C ASP A 38 9.90 4.56 -0.74
N PHE A 39 8.69 5.12 -0.64
CA PHE A 39 8.10 5.86 -1.73
C PHE A 39 8.90 7.15 -2.01
N LYS A 40 9.29 7.34 -3.27
CA LYS A 40 9.91 8.60 -3.71
C LYS A 40 8.87 9.66 -4.02
N ASP A 41 7.84 9.29 -4.80
CA ASP A 41 6.84 10.21 -5.31
C ASP A 41 5.50 9.50 -5.51
N ILE A 42 4.53 9.80 -4.66
CA ILE A 42 3.17 9.25 -4.75
C ILE A 42 2.31 10.19 -5.59
N ARG A 43 1.82 9.68 -6.72
CA ARG A 43 0.98 10.45 -7.67
C ARG A 43 -0.47 10.02 -7.75
N GLY A 44 -0.85 8.94 -7.07
CA GLY A 44 -2.20 8.43 -7.15
C GLY A 44 -2.37 7.10 -6.42
N VAL A 45 -3.62 6.62 -6.45
CA VAL A 45 -4.05 5.38 -5.81
C VAL A 45 -4.39 4.37 -6.90
N MET A 46 -3.97 3.12 -6.71
CA MET A 46 -4.33 2.01 -7.56
C MET A 46 -5.16 1.03 -6.74
N VAL A 47 -6.30 0.62 -7.28
CA VAL A 47 -7.23 -0.29 -6.62
C VAL A 47 -7.25 -1.61 -7.37
N HIS A 48 -7.10 -2.71 -6.62
CA HIS A 48 -7.16 -4.06 -7.15
C HIS A 48 -8.17 -4.88 -6.33
N HIS A 49 -8.87 -5.78 -7.00
CA HIS A 49 -9.49 -6.91 -6.33
C HIS A 49 -8.46 -8.02 -6.15
N THR A 50 -8.55 -8.80 -5.08
CA THR A 50 -7.58 -9.88 -4.78
C THR A 50 -7.72 -11.10 -5.70
N GLY A 51 -8.83 -11.19 -6.45
CA GLY A 51 -9.18 -12.38 -7.24
C GLY A 51 -9.44 -13.62 -6.39
N SER A 52 -9.64 -13.48 -5.07
CA SER A 52 -9.83 -14.59 -4.14
C SER A 52 -10.83 -14.23 -3.04
N ASP A 53 -11.61 -15.22 -2.62
CA ASP A 53 -12.53 -15.09 -1.49
C ASP A 53 -11.87 -15.26 -0.13
N ALA A 54 -10.70 -15.89 -0.10
CA ALA A 54 -9.96 -16.22 1.11
C ALA A 54 -8.71 -15.36 1.31
N ALA A 55 -8.55 -14.27 0.54
CA ALA A 55 -7.43 -13.35 0.75
C ALA A 55 -7.49 -12.75 2.16
N THR A 56 -6.35 -12.75 2.84
CA THR A 56 -6.19 -12.20 4.19
C THR A 56 -5.11 -11.12 4.19
N ALA A 57 -5.13 -10.24 5.19
CA ALA A 57 -4.04 -9.29 5.40
C ALA A 57 -2.66 -9.99 5.51
N ALA A 58 -2.61 -11.19 6.09
CA ALA A 58 -1.39 -11.99 6.16
C ALA A 58 -0.90 -12.44 4.78
N SER A 59 -1.82 -12.88 3.90
CA SER A 59 -1.46 -13.23 2.51
C SER A 59 -0.95 -12.03 1.71
N ILE A 60 -1.48 -10.82 1.99
CA ILE A 60 -0.97 -9.58 1.38
C ILE A 60 0.40 -9.21 1.97
N ALA A 61 0.58 -9.34 3.29
CA ALA A 61 1.80 -8.97 3.98
C ALA A 61 2.98 -9.87 3.60
N ASN A 62 2.74 -11.17 3.53
CA ASN A 62 3.78 -12.18 3.31
C ASN A 62 3.95 -12.52 1.82
N GLY A 63 2.91 -12.30 1.02
CA GLY A 63 2.89 -12.63 -0.39
C GLY A 63 2.47 -14.07 -0.67
N ARG A 64 2.95 -14.58 -1.79
CA ARG A 64 2.65 -15.90 -2.34
C ARG A 64 3.94 -16.63 -2.74
N PRO A 65 3.93 -17.96 -2.98
CA PRO A 65 5.16 -18.71 -3.22
C PRO A 65 6.04 -18.19 -4.36
N ASP A 66 5.44 -17.58 -5.39
CA ASP A 66 6.12 -17.02 -6.55
C ASP A 66 6.40 -15.50 -6.46
N LEU A 67 5.90 -14.82 -5.42
CA LEU A 67 6.08 -13.37 -5.23
C LEU A 67 6.04 -12.99 -3.76
N SER A 68 7.18 -12.53 -3.23
CA SER A 68 7.27 -12.03 -1.86
C SER A 68 6.38 -10.81 -1.64
N GLY A 69 5.82 -10.72 -0.43
CA GLY A 69 5.08 -9.54 -0.01
C GLY A 69 5.98 -8.37 0.41
N PRO A 70 5.39 -7.17 0.60
CA PRO A 70 3.96 -6.91 0.54
C PRO A 70 3.39 -6.82 -0.88
N LEU A 71 2.17 -7.33 -1.06
CA LEU A 71 1.42 -7.26 -2.32
C LEU A 71 0.50 -6.05 -2.44
N SER A 72 0.30 -5.30 -1.36
CA SER A 72 -0.34 -3.97 -1.35
C SER A 72 -0.14 -3.32 0.01
N GLN A 73 -0.41 -2.01 0.07
CA GLN A 73 -0.31 -1.19 1.27
C GLN A 73 -1.51 -1.41 2.20
N LEU A 74 -2.70 -1.60 1.61
CA LEU A 74 -3.96 -1.86 2.32
C LEU A 74 -4.59 -3.17 1.86
N HIS A 75 -5.24 -3.86 2.78
CA HIS A 75 -6.16 -4.97 2.54
C HIS A 75 -7.56 -4.56 3.01
N ILE A 76 -8.58 -4.79 2.18
CA ILE A 76 -9.97 -4.51 2.55
C ILE A 76 -10.71 -5.86 2.60
N ALA A 77 -11.14 -6.25 3.80
CA ALA A 77 -11.90 -7.46 4.00
C ALA A 77 -13.36 -7.30 3.55
N ARG A 78 -14.07 -8.42 3.36
CA ARG A 78 -15.46 -8.41 2.86
C ARG A 78 -16.45 -7.75 3.81
N ASP A 79 -16.14 -7.75 5.10
CA ASP A 79 -16.92 -7.08 6.13
C ASP A 79 -16.67 -5.56 6.19
N GLY A 80 -15.76 -5.05 5.35
CA GLY A 80 -15.39 -3.64 5.31
C GLY A 80 -14.18 -3.27 6.16
N THR A 81 -13.63 -4.22 6.95
CA THR A 81 -12.43 -3.97 7.75
C THR A 81 -11.25 -3.63 6.85
N VAL A 82 -10.59 -2.50 7.11
CA VAL A 82 -9.38 -2.10 6.38
C VAL A 82 -8.17 -2.42 7.25
N THR A 83 -7.24 -3.21 6.72
CA THR A 83 -5.96 -3.47 7.36
C THR A 83 -4.84 -2.72 6.66
N VAL A 84 -4.08 -1.91 7.41
CA VAL A 84 -2.82 -1.33 6.92
C VAL A 84 -1.72 -2.37 7.02
N VAL A 85 -1.18 -2.77 5.87
CA VAL A 85 -0.24 -3.89 5.74
C VAL A 85 1.20 -3.40 5.61
N ALA A 86 1.43 -2.35 4.83
CA ALA A 86 2.75 -1.83 4.51
C ALA A 86 2.70 -0.33 4.24
N LEU A 87 3.77 0.38 4.62
CA LEU A 87 3.97 1.79 4.28
C LEU A 87 4.80 1.99 3.02
N GLY A 88 5.79 1.12 2.79
CA GLY A 88 6.70 1.24 1.67
C GLY A 88 6.16 0.63 0.38
N VAL A 89 7.03 0.54 -0.61
CA VAL A 89 6.71 0.00 -1.94
C VAL A 89 6.25 -1.46 -1.84
N ALA A 90 5.17 -1.78 -2.57
CA ALA A 90 4.60 -3.12 -2.69
C ALA A 90 4.55 -3.61 -4.15
N TRP A 91 4.55 -4.93 -4.35
CA TRP A 91 4.52 -5.55 -5.68
C TRP A 91 3.10 -5.80 -6.20
N HIS A 92 2.46 -4.74 -6.73
CA HIS A 92 1.08 -4.81 -7.22
C HIS A 92 0.84 -4.29 -8.65
N ALA A 93 1.73 -3.43 -9.16
CA ALA A 93 1.47 -2.66 -10.39
C ALA A 93 2.23 -3.13 -11.65
N GLY A 94 3.09 -4.16 -11.55
CA GLY A 94 3.80 -4.70 -12.72
C GLY A 94 4.59 -3.66 -13.53
N VAL A 95 4.91 -3.94 -14.80
CA VAL A 95 5.55 -2.95 -15.71
C VAL A 95 4.39 -2.19 -16.30
N GLY A 96 4.39 -0.87 -16.12
CA GLY A 96 3.37 -0.05 -16.71
C GLY A 96 3.80 1.38 -16.88
N MET A 97 2.99 2.11 -17.63
CA MET A 97 2.98 3.55 -17.61
C MET A 97 1.55 4.06 -17.73
N TYR A 98 1.22 5.03 -16.89
CA TYR A 98 0.00 5.81 -16.99
C TYR A 98 0.31 7.29 -16.80
N ARG A 99 -0.09 8.14 -17.76
CA ARG A 99 0.07 9.61 -17.70
C ARG A 99 1.46 10.09 -17.24
N GLY A 100 2.51 9.46 -17.76
CA GLY A 100 3.90 9.79 -17.42
C GLY A 100 4.43 9.21 -16.10
N CYS A 101 3.59 8.50 -15.33
CA CYS A 101 4.05 7.66 -14.22
C CYS A 101 4.62 6.35 -14.79
N ARG A 102 5.94 6.29 -15.00
CA ARG A 102 6.68 5.09 -15.44
C ARG A 102 7.21 4.32 -14.24
N ARG A 103 7.44 3.02 -14.42
CA ARG A 103 8.04 2.09 -13.43
C ARG A 103 9.51 2.37 -13.07
N THR A 104 10.00 3.60 -13.16
CA THR A 104 11.36 3.99 -12.72
C THR A 104 11.44 4.36 -11.24
N TRP A 105 10.32 4.33 -10.50
CA TRP A 105 10.24 4.92 -9.15
C TRP A 105 9.92 3.93 -8.02
N ALA A 106 9.58 2.67 -8.34
CA ALA A 106 9.26 1.61 -7.36
C ALA A 106 10.45 0.69 -7.04
N THR A 107 11.62 0.93 -7.64
CA THR A 107 12.86 0.26 -7.24
C THR A 107 13.73 1.31 -6.54
N GLY A 108 13.64 1.36 -5.22
CA GLY A 108 14.70 1.95 -4.41
C GLY A 108 15.97 1.14 -4.63
N THR A 109 17.08 1.81 -4.90
CA THR A 109 18.42 1.28 -4.64
C THR A 109 18.61 1.12 -3.15
#